data_AF-A0A2R7QN20-F1
#
_entry.id   AF-A0A2R7QN20-F1
#
_cell.length_a   1.000
_cell.length_b   1.000
_cell.length_c   1.000
_cell.angle_alpha   90.00
_cell.angle_beta   90.00
_cell.angle_gamma   90.00
#
_symmetry.space_group_name_H-M   'P 1'
#
loop_
_entity.id
_entity.type
_entity.pdbx_description
1 polymer ?
#
loop_
_entity_poly.entity_id
_entity_poly.type
_entity_poly.pdbx_seq_one_letter_code
_entity_poly.pdbx_strand_id
1 'polypeptide(L)'
;MKITMQVNEWLLIDATIDNTGAIASQNGDTATAASGHSIRVSGWEASRSHPRAGQGPVGWPPEDEELTLDLPVEAWQFVVDQLRRWDKVDDLINPRSEGDTESSKQALARVLEERIS
;
A
#
# COMPACT_ATOMS: atom_id res chain seq x y z
N MET A 1 13.13 -5.68 -5.86
CA MET A 1 12.28 -5.90 -7.04
C MET A 1 11.51 -4.63 -7.30
N LYS A 2 11.60 -4.11 -8.53
CA LYS A 2 11.03 -2.82 -8.88
C LYS A 2 9.63 -2.97 -9.45
N ILE A 3 8.67 -2.25 -8.87
CA ILE A 3 7.31 -2.12 -9.41
C ILE A 3 7.03 -0.63 -9.60
N THR A 4 6.57 -0.27 -10.80
CA THR A 4 6.07 1.07 -11.13
C THR A 4 4.54 1.06 -11.08
N MET A 5 3.96 2.04 -10.39
CA MET A 5 2.52 2.20 -10.20
C MET A 5 2.16 3.68 -10.13
N GLN A 6 0.89 4.03 -10.28
CA GLN A 6 0.47 5.41 -10.05
C GLN A 6 0.59 5.78 -8.57
N VAL A 7 0.80 7.07 -8.29
CA VAL A 7 0.92 7.56 -6.92
C VAL A 7 -0.35 7.28 -6.12
N ASN A 8 -1.55 7.38 -6.71
CA ASN A 8 -2.80 6.99 -6.03
C ASN A 8 -2.82 5.52 -5.56
N GLU A 9 -2.31 4.58 -6.36
CA GLU A 9 -2.18 3.17 -6.01
C GLU A 9 -1.19 3.01 -4.84
N TRP A 10 -0.06 3.72 -4.89
CA TRP A 10 0.89 3.74 -3.78
C TRP A 10 0.29 4.33 -2.50
N LEU A 11 -0.49 5.40 -2.58
CA LEU A 11 -1.15 6.00 -1.40
C LEU A 11 -2.13 5.04 -0.74
N LEU A 12 -2.84 4.22 -1.53
CA LEU A 12 -3.71 3.16 -1.00
C LEU A 12 -2.89 2.10 -0.24
N ILE A 13 -1.71 1.73 -0.77
CA ILE A 13 -0.78 0.82 -0.09
C ILE A 13 -0.24 1.48 1.19
N ASP A 14 0.24 2.72 1.13
CA ASP A 14 0.82 3.44 2.26
C ASP A 14 -0.16 3.51 3.43
N ALA A 15 -1.41 3.88 3.17
CA ALA A 15 -2.46 3.91 4.19
C ALA A 15 -2.76 2.53 4.78
N THR A 16 -2.81 1.48 3.94
CA THR A 16 -3.03 0.10 4.37
C THR A 16 -1.91 -0.38 5.29
N ILE A 17 -0.66 -0.08 4.93
CA ILE A 17 0.52 -0.47 5.70
C ILE A 17 0.66 0.37 6.97
N ASP A 18 0.30 1.65 6.94
CA ASP A 18 0.27 2.51 8.13
C ASP A 18 -0.67 1.96 9.20
N ASN A 19 -1.92 1.67 8.80
CA ASN A 19 -2.90 1.08 9.71
C ASN A 19 -2.42 -0.28 10.25
N THR A 20 -1.79 -1.10 9.41
CA THR A 20 -1.21 -2.38 9.83
C THR A 20 -0.13 -2.18 10.89
N GLY A 21 0.81 -1.27 10.66
CA GLY A 21 1.90 -0.97 11.59
C GLY A 21 1.40 -0.38 12.89
N ALA A 22 0.40 0.51 12.84
CA ALA A 22 -0.21 1.13 14.01
C ALA A 22 -0.89 0.07 14.91
N ILE A 23 -1.70 -0.82 14.33
CA ILE A 23 -2.35 -1.91 15.09
C ILE A 23 -1.31 -2.88 15.66
N ALA A 24 -0.30 -3.26 14.86
CA ALA A 24 0.77 -4.14 15.31
C ALA A 24 1.52 -3.55 16.50
N SER A 25 1.86 -2.26 16.45
CA SER A 25 2.51 -1.54 17.55
C SER A 25 1.66 -1.54 18.82
N GLN A 26 0.35 -1.27 18.72
CA GLN A 26 -0.57 -1.31 19.86
C GLN A 26 -0.66 -2.71 20.50
N ASN A 27 -0.52 -3.76 19.70
CA ASN A 27 -0.58 -5.15 20.15
C ASN A 27 0.77 -5.73 20.59
N GLY A 28 1.86 -4.94 20.55
CA GLY A 28 3.20 -5.40 20.88
C GLY A 28 3.85 -6.32 19.82
N ASP A 29 3.28 -6.40 18.61
CA ASP A 29 3.88 -7.09 17.47
C ASP A 29 4.91 -6.17 16.79
N THR A 30 6.14 -6.20 17.34
CA THR A 30 7.24 -5.35 16.87
C THR A 30 7.74 -5.73 15.48
N ALA A 31 7.60 -7.00 15.07
CA ALA A 31 8.05 -7.47 13.77
C ALA A 31 7.20 -6.90 12.65
N THR A 32 5.87 -7.03 12.75
CA THR A 32 4.94 -6.46 11.76
C THR A 32 5.03 -4.94 11.72
N ALA A 33 5.16 -4.28 12.87
CA ALA A 33 5.35 -2.83 12.93
C ALA A 33 6.64 -2.38 12.20
N ALA A 34 7.75 -3.10 12.40
CA ALA A 34 9.01 -2.81 11.72
C ALA A 34 8.93 -3.05 10.21
N SER A 35 8.31 -4.16 9.77
CA SER A 35 8.09 -4.44 8.35
C SER A 35 7.25 -3.34 7.68
N GLY A 36 6.16 -2.92 8.34
CA GLY A 36 5.33 -1.82 7.83
C GLY A 36 6.09 -0.51 7.73
N HIS A 37 6.88 -0.16 8.75
CA HIS A 37 7.72 1.04 8.70
C HIS A 37 8.74 1.01 7.55
N SER A 38 9.44 -0.11 7.37
CA SER A 38 10.44 -0.27 6.31
C SER A 38 9.84 -0.05 4.91
N ILE A 39 8.69 -0.65 4.63
CA ILE A 39 7.97 -0.49 3.36
C ILE A 39 7.60 0.97 3.10
N ARG A 40 7.08 1.67 4.12
CA ARG A 40 6.68 3.07 3.99
C ARG A 40 7.87 3.99 3.78
N VAL A 41 9.01 3.72 4.42
CA VAL A 41 10.26 4.47 4.21
C VAL A 41 10.68 4.42 2.75
N SER A 42 10.63 3.26 2.09
CA SER A 42 10.93 3.16 0.66
C SER A 42 9.99 4.00 -0.21
N GLY A 43 8.70 4.09 0.16
CA GLY A 43 7.76 5.00 -0.49
C GLY A 43 8.10 6.46 -0.34
N TRP A 44 8.41 6.88 0.89
CA TRP A 44 8.81 8.26 1.16
C TRP A 44 10.11 8.64 0.46
N GLU A 45 11.06 7.71 0.35
CA GLU A 45 12.31 7.92 -0.38
C GLU A 45 12.06 8.06 -1.88
N ALA A 46 11.29 7.15 -2.48
CA ALA A 46 10.90 7.25 -3.89
C ALA A 46 10.17 8.56 -4.20
N SER A 47 9.26 8.96 -3.31
CA SER A 47 8.50 10.21 -3.41
C SER A 47 9.39 11.45 -3.34
N ARG A 48 10.34 11.49 -2.39
CA ARG A 48 11.32 12.59 -2.26
C ARG A 48 12.21 12.74 -3.49
N SER A 49 12.52 11.63 -4.17
CA SER A 49 13.33 11.65 -5.39
C SER A 49 12.54 11.96 -6.65
N HIS A 50 11.21 12.09 -6.58
CA HIS A 50 10.36 12.34 -7.74
C HIS A 50 10.49 13.80 -8.23
N PRO A 51 10.57 14.07 -9.56
CA PRO A 51 10.69 15.45 -10.08
C PRO A 51 9.55 16.39 -9.68
N ARG A 52 8.36 15.82 -9.44
CA ARG A 52 7.17 16.55 -9.01
C ARG A 52 6.85 16.38 -7.52
N ALA A 53 7.83 15.99 -6.69
CA ALA A 53 7.66 15.87 -5.24
C ALA A 53 7.03 17.15 -4.64
N GLY A 54 6.10 16.98 -3.69
CA GLY A 54 5.44 18.09 -3.01
C GLY A 54 4.32 18.80 -3.80
N GLN A 55 4.08 18.42 -5.06
CA GLN A 55 3.05 19.05 -5.90
C GLN A 55 1.67 18.38 -5.79
N GLY A 56 1.57 17.28 -5.06
CA GLY A 56 0.35 16.52 -4.82
C GLY A 56 -0.10 16.56 -3.35
N PRO A 57 -1.06 15.69 -2.98
CA PRO A 57 -1.66 15.68 -1.66
C PRO A 57 -0.63 15.35 -0.58
N VAL A 58 -0.69 16.06 0.55
CA VAL A 58 0.13 15.80 1.75
C VAL A 58 1.65 15.75 1.45
N GLY A 59 2.10 16.46 0.41
CA GLY A 59 3.51 16.53 0.04
C GLY A 59 4.00 15.40 -0.87
N TRP A 60 3.13 14.47 -1.29
CA TRP A 60 3.43 13.48 -2.31
C TRP A 60 3.51 14.13 -3.71
N PRO A 61 4.00 13.41 -4.74
CA PRO A 61 3.78 13.80 -6.12
C PRO A 61 2.29 13.78 -6.48
N PRO A 62 1.88 14.38 -7.60
CA PRO A 62 0.51 14.28 -8.10
C PRO A 62 0.04 12.83 -8.24
N GLU A 63 -1.24 12.58 -8.00
CA GLU A 63 -1.81 11.24 -7.92
C GLU A 63 -1.76 10.43 -9.23
N ASP A 64 -1.73 11.13 -10.36
CA ASP A 64 -1.67 10.60 -11.73
C ASP A 64 -0.23 10.36 -12.22
N GLU A 65 0.78 10.76 -11.45
CA GLU A 65 2.18 10.47 -11.75
C GLU A 65 2.55 9.03 -11.36
N GLU A 66 3.64 8.54 -11.96
CA GLU A 66 4.16 7.21 -11.66
C GLU A 66 5.23 7.25 -10.55
N LEU A 67 5.16 6.30 -9.63
CA LEU A 67 6.15 6.06 -8.60
C LEU A 67 6.75 4.66 -8.78
N THR A 68 8.08 4.56 -8.76
CA THR A 68 8.78 3.27 -8.82
C THR A 68 9.35 2.90 -7.46
N LEU A 69 8.92 1.76 -6.93
CA LEU A 69 9.30 1.27 -5.62
C LEU A 69 10.19 0.05 -5.78
N ASP A 70 11.32 0.03 -5.07
CA ASP A 70 12.21 -1.12 -5.01
C ASP A 70 12.08 -1.80 -3.64
N LEU A 71 11.34 -2.90 -3.60
CA LEU A 71 11.13 -3.70 -2.40
C LEU A 71 11.50 -5.17 -2.65
N PRO A 72 11.97 -5.91 -1.65
CA PRO A 72 12.08 -7.37 -1.75
C PRO A 72 10.75 -8.05 -2.07
N VAL A 73 10.78 -9.23 -2.68
CA VAL A 73 9.56 -9.96 -3.08
C VAL A 73 8.69 -10.27 -1.86
N GLU A 74 9.30 -10.65 -0.74
CA GLU A 74 8.62 -10.91 0.52
C GLU A 74 7.88 -9.69 1.08
N ALA A 75 8.42 -8.48 0.85
CA ALA A 75 7.76 -7.25 1.26
C ALA A 75 6.54 -6.95 0.36
N TRP A 76 6.62 -7.24 -0.94
CA TRP A 76 5.46 -7.17 -1.82
C TRP A 76 4.39 -8.21 -1.48
N GLN A 77 4.78 -9.44 -1.15
CA GLN A 77 3.85 -10.46 -0.67
C GLN A 77 3.15 -9.99 0.60
N PHE A 78 3.89 -9.41 1.54
CA PHE A 78 3.32 -8.82 2.74
C PHE A 78 2.31 -7.70 2.42
N VAL A 79 2.61 -6.82 1.46
CA VAL A 79 1.66 -5.78 0.99
C VAL A 79 0.37 -6.41 0.45
N VAL A 80 0.47 -7.42 -0.41
CA VAL A 80 -0.70 -8.15 -0.96
C VAL A 80 -1.55 -8.73 0.17
N ASP A 81 -0.93 -9.38 1.14
CA ASP A 81 -1.62 -9.99 2.27
C ASP A 81 -2.35 -8.94 3.12
N GLN A 82 -1.75 -7.76 3.34
CA GLN A 82 -2.39 -6.68 4.08
C GLN A 82 -3.52 -6.01 3.29
N LEU A 83 -3.38 -5.80 1.98
CA LEU A 83 -4.47 -5.28 1.13
C LEU A 83 -5.70 -6.18 1.22
N ARG A 84 -5.51 -7.49 1.13
CA ARG A 84 -6.59 -8.48 1.27
C ARG A 84 -7.19 -8.50 2.67
N ARG A 85 -6.37 -8.42 3.70
CA ARG A 85 -6.85 -8.36 5.09
C ARG A 85 -7.72 -7.13 5.31
N TRP A 86 -7.24 -5.96 4.91
CA TRP A 86 -7.95 -4.70 5.10
C TRP A 86 -9.19 -4.58 4.24
N ASP A 87 -9.21 -5.22 3.07
CA ASP A 87 -10.43 -5.37 2.30
C ASP A 87 -11.54 -6.11 3.08
N LYS A 88 -11.18 -7.21 3.74
CA LYS A 88 -12.12 -7.96 4.60
C LYS A 88 -12.56 -7.14 5.81
N VAL A 89 -11.67 -6.35 6.39
CA VAL A 89 -12.01 -5.44 7.50
C VAL A 89 -13.00 -4.37 7.04
N ASP A 90 -12.78 -3.78 5.85
CA ASP A 90 -13.71 -2.82 5.25
C ASP A 90 -15.10 -3.43 5.05
N ASP A 91 -15.17 -4.65 4.52
CA ASP A 91 -16.44 -5.35 4.28
C ASP A 91 -17.18 -5.69 5.59
N LEU A 92 -16.47 -5.92 6.70
CA LEU A 92 -17.10 -6.13 8.01
C LEU A 92 -17.70 -4.84 8.60
N ILE A 93 -17.10 -3.68 8.31
CA ILE A 93 -17.52 -2.38 8.85
C ILE A 93 -18.55 -1.72 7.93
N ASN A 94 -18.36 -1.86 6.62
CA ASN A 94 -19.18 -1.31 5.56
C ASN A 94 -19.56 -2.44 4.59
N PRO A 95 -20.54 -3.29 4.96
CA PRO A 95 -20.91 -4.44 4.15
C PRO A 95 -21.31 -4.02 2.74
N ARG A 96 -20.67 -4.65 1.75
CA ARG A 96 -21.01 -4.42 0.36
C ARG A 96 -22.40 -4.93 0.04
N SER A 97 -23.11 -4.20 -0.82
CA SER A 97 -24.41 -4.62 -1.33
C SER A 97 -24.24 -5.56 -2.53
N GLU A 98 -25.28 -6.35 -2.82
CA GLU A 98 -25.33 -7.10 -4.08
C GLU A 98 -25.24 -6.13 -5.26
N GLY A 99 -24.18 -6.26 -6.07
CA GLY A 99 -23.92 -5.40 -7.23
C GLY A 99 -22.71 -4.46 -7.07
N ASP A 100 -22.09 -4.41 -5.89
CA ASP A 100 -20.86 -3.64 -5.70
C ASP A 100 -19.71 -4.22 -6.54
N THR A 101 -18.96 -3.33 -7.20
CA THR A 101 -17.77 -3.70 -7.97
C THR A 101 -16.63 -4.15 -7.05
N GLU A 102 -15.65 -4.87 -7.62
CA GLU A 102 -14.38 -5.20 -6.95
C GLU A 102 -13.78 -3.93 -6.30
N SER A 103 -13.32 -4.06 -5.05
CA SER A 103 -12.71 -2.92 -4.35
C SER A 103 -11.35 -2.58 -4.94
N SER A 104 -10.92 -1.32 -4.82
CA SER A 104 -9.58 -0.92 -5.24
C SER A 104 -8.47 -1.72 -4.54
N LYS A 105 -8.69 -2.18 -3.30
CA LYS A 105 -7.73 -3.01 -2.57
C LYS A 105 -7.62 -4.42 -3.17
N GLN A 106 -8.75 -5.05 -3.54
CA GLN A 106 -8.76 -6.36 -4.19
C GLN A 106 -8.13 -6.29 -5.59
N ALA A 107 -8.53 -5.30 -6.39
CA ALA A 107 -8.00 -5.10 -7.73
C ALA A 107 -6.48 -4.88 -7.70
N LEU A 108 -5.99 -4.03 -6.78
CA LEU A 108 -4.56 -3.77 -6.63
C LEU A 108 -3.79 -4.99 -6.12
N ALA A 109 -4.34 -5.74 -5.16
CA ALA A 109 -3.72 -6.97 -4.68
C ALA A 109 -3.52 -7.98 -5.81
N ARG A 110 -4.53 -8.17 -6.68
CA ARG A 110 -4.45 -9.06 -7.84
C ARG A 110 -3.36 -8.62 -8.82
N VAL A 111 -3.31 -7.33 -9.17
CA VAL A 111 -2.27 -6.80 -10.07
C VAL A 111 -0.87 -6.99 -9.50
N LEU A 112 -0.68 -6.79 -8.18
CA LEU A 112 0.61 -7.01 -7.54
C LEU A 112 1.02 -8.48 -7.53
N GLU A 113 0.09 -9.41 -7.29
CA GLU A 113 0.36 -10.86 -7.36
C GLU A 113 0.85 -11.30 -8.74
N GLU A 114 0.21 -10.80 -9.80
CA GLU A 114 0.61 -11.07 -11.18
C GLU A 114 2.03 -10.56 -11.48
N ARG A 115 2.49 -9.50 -10.79
CA ARG A 115 3.82 -8.90 -10.98
C ARG A 115 4.92 -9.51 -10.11
N ILE A 116 4.57 -10.21 -9.03
CA ILE A 116 5.54 -10.81 -8.09
C ILE A 116 5.73 -12.31 -8.31
N SER A 117 4.88 -12.92 -9.14
CA SER A 117 4.96 -14.33 -9.59
C SER A 117 6.05 -14.54 -10.64
#